data_AF-A0A5K1DHT7-F1
#
_entry.id   AF-A0A5K1DHT7-F1
#
_cell.length_a   1.000
_cell.length_b   1.000
_cell.length_c   1.000
_cell.angle_alpha   90.00
_cell.angle_beta   90.00
_cell.angle_gamma   90.00
#
_symmetry.space_group_name_H-M   'P 1'
#
loop_
_entity.id
_entity.type
_entity.pdbx_description
1 polymer ?
#
loop_
_entity_poly.entity_id
_entity_poly.type
_entity_poly.pdbx_seq_one_letter_code
_entity_poly.pdbx_strand_id
1 'polypeptide(L)' 'PNPALIEVPGLVGLSGGPLPLVSQVGSSIDKKFAYCLPPYSNKNNSMGQLKFELTSKQ' A
#
# COMPACT_ATOMS: atom_id res chain seq x y z
N PRO A 1 -5.70 21.52 11.11
CA PRO A 1 -4.47 21.07 10.40
C PRO A 1 -4.30 21.86 9.10
N ASN A 2 -3.21 22.62 8.96
CA ASN A 2 -2.89 23.33 7.72
C ASN A 2 -2.44 22.30 6.65
N PRO A 3 -3.14 22.15 5.52
CA PRO A 3 -2.77 21.20 4.46
C PRO A 3 -1.36 21.43 3.89
N ALA A 4 -0.79 22.62 4.09
CA ALA A 4 0.55 22.98 3.64
C ALA A 4 1.71 22.32 4.42
N LEU A 5 1.43 21.50 5.45
CA LEU A 5 2.44 20.76 6.22
C LEU A 5 2.42 19.24 5.98
N ILE A 6 1.71 18.74 4.96
CA ILE A 6 1.79 17.32 4.58
C ILE A 6 3.01 17.13 3.68
N GLU A 7 4.17 16.90 4.29
CA GLU A 7 5.35 16.45 3.56
C GLU A 7 5.20 14.97 3.22
N VAL A 8 4.99 14.66 1.94
CA VAL A 8 5.07 13.30 1.42
C VAL A 8 6.47 13.10 0.83
N PRO A 9 7.35 12.30 1.46
CA PRO A 9 8.77 12.22 1.09
C PRO A 9 9.03 11.47 -0.23
N GLY A 10 8.01 10.86 -0.84
CA GLY A 10 8.15 10.14 -2.10
C GLY A 10 6.92 9.33 -2.49
N LEU A 11 7.01 8.62 -3.61
CA LEU A 11 5.96 7.77 -4.17
C LEU A 11 6.39 6.30 -4.14
N VAL A 12 5.47 5.40 -3.76
CA VAL A 12 5.67 3.96 -3.80
C VAL A 12 4.94 3.37 -5.01
N GLY A 13 5.66 2.69 -5.90
CA GLY A 13 5.09 1.99 -7.05
C GLY A 13 4.67 0.55 -6.71
N LEU A 14 3.44 0.17 -7.09
CA LEU A 14 2.86 -1.17 -6.86
C LEU A 14 2.51 -1.92 -8.17
N SER A 15 3.08 -1.50 -9.30
CA SER A 15 2.82 -2.12 -10.62
C SER A 15 3.58 -3.44 -10.80
N GLY A 16 3.26 -4.20 -11.85
CA GLY A 16 3.86 -5.52 -12.16
C GLY A 16 5.23 -5.48 -12.85
N GLY A 17 5.94 -4.35 -12.83
CA GLY A 17 7.27 -4.22 -13.43
C GLY A 17 8.38 -4.89 -12.59
N PRO A 18 9.65 -4.87 -13.03
CA PRO A 18 10.76 -5.48 -12.28
C PRO A 18 11.22 -4.68 -11.05
N LEU A 19 11.00 -3.37 -11.02
CA LEU A 19 11.46 -2.44 -9.98
C LEU A 19 10.44 -2.04 -8.88
N PRO A 20 9.11 -2.04 -9.10
CA PRO A 20 8.12 -1.74 -8.07
C PRO A 20 8.31 -2.54 -6.78
N LEU A 21 7.87 -1.98 -5.65
CA LEU A 21 8.11 -2.56 -4.32
C LEU A 21 7.61 -4.01 -4.22
N VAL A 22 6.44 -4.29 -4.80
CA VAL A 22 5.82 -5.63 -4.86
C VAL A 22 6.76 -6.67 -5.51
N SER A 23 7.53 -6.26 -6.52
CA SER A 23 8.48 -7.13 -7.21
C SER A 23 9.78 -7.28 -6.44
N GLN A 24 10.24 -6.23 -5.75
CA GLN A 24 11.44 -6.28 -4.90
C GLN A 24 11.27 -7.21 -3.71
N VAL A 25 10.12 -7.16 -3.03
CA VAL A 25 9.79 -8.07 -1.92
C VAL A 25 9.10 -9.35 -2.38
N GLY A 26 8.89 -9.49 -3.71
CA GLY A 26 8.05 -10.48 -4.34
C GLY A 26 8.46 -11.93 -4.08
N SER A 27 9.75 -12.19 -3.84
CA SER A 27 10.26 -13.52 -3.48
C SER A 27 9.71 -14.05 -2.17
N SER A 28 9.25 -13.17 -1.27
CA SER A 28 8.78 -13.52 0.07
C SER A 28 7.25 -13.48 0.20
N ILE A 29 6.54 -13.01 -0.85
CA ILE A 29 5.08 -12.71 -0.80
C ILE A 29 4.33 -13.16 -2.08
N ASP A 30 4.92 -14.02 -2.90
CA ASP A 30 4.36 -14.45 -4.20
C ASP A 30 3.99 -13.30 -5.15
N LYS A 31 4.70 -12.16 -5.05
CA LYS A 31 4.40 -10.92 -5.81
C LYS A 31 2.95 -10.45 -5.66
N LYS A 32 2.27 -10.80 -4.55
CA LYS A 32 0.90 -10.42 -4.24
C LYS A 32 0.88 -9.45 -3.08
N PHE A 33 -0.13 -8.59 -3.08
CA PHE A 33 -0.41 -7.67 -1.98
C PHE A 33 -1.91 -7.45 -1.91
N ALA A 34 -2.38 -7.05 -0.73
CA ALA A 34 -3.76 -6.64 -0.52
C ALA A 34 -3.78 -5.21 0.03
N TYR A 35 -4.77 -4.43 -0.37
CA TYR A 35 -4.98 -3.09 0.16
C TYR A 35 -6.45 -2.89 0.54
N CYS A 36 -6.65 -2.18 1.64
CA CYS A 36 -7.95 -1.68 2.08
C CYS A 36 -7.84 -0.17 2.20
N LEU A 37 -8.46 0.56 1.28
CA LEU A 37 -8.47 2.03 1.33
C LEU A 37 -9.61 2.49 2.26
N PRO A 38 -9.38 3.53 3.07
CA PRO A 38 -10.46 4.13 3.83
C PRO A 38 -11.50 4.73 2.86
N PRO A 39 -12.78 4.79 3.26
CA PRO A 39 -13.81 5.41 2.43
C PRO A 39 -13.47 6.87 2.16
N TYR A 40 -13.81 7.37 0.97
CA TYR A 40 -13.45 8.72 0.50
C TYR A 40 -13.75 9.84 1.50
N SER A 41 -14.93 9.78 2.15
CA SER A 41 -15.33 10.80 3.12
C SER A 41 -14.57 10.75 4.45
N ASN A 42 -13.84 9.65 4.72
CA ASN A 42 -13.06 9.32 5.92
C ASN A 42 -13.40 10.08 7.22
N LYS A 43 -14.69 10.14 7.58
CA LYS A 43 -15.19 11.02 8.65
C LYS A 43 -14.60 10.68 10.03
N ASN A 44 -14.18 9.44 10.21
CA ASN A 44 -13.65 8.92 11.46
C ASN A 44 -12.11 8.86 11.50
N ASN A 45 -11.41 9.46 10.53
CA ASN A 45 -9.94 9.35 10.39
C ASN A 45 -9.46 7.89 10.42
N SER A 46 -10.22 6.99 9.79
CA SER A 46 -9.87 5.58 9.65
C SER A 46 -8.60 5.45 8.80
N MET A 47 -7.70 4.55 9.22
CA MET A 47 -6.50 4.23 8.46
C MET A 47 -6.77 3.06 7.51
N GLY A 48 -6.33 3.21 6.26
CA GLY A 48 -6.24 2.10 5.33
C GLY A 48 -5.13 1.14 5.72
N GLN A 49 -5.14 -0.04 5.09
CA GLN A 49 -4.10 -1.04 5.26
C GLN A 49 -3.51 -1.44 3.91
N LEU A 50 -2.20 -1.65 3.88
CA LEU A 50 -1.47 -2.24 2.78
C LEU A 50 -0.67 -3.39 3.35
N LYS A 51 -0.90 -4.60 2.86
CA LYS A 51 -0.26 -5.80 3.38
C LYS A 51 0.44 -6.58 2.29
N PHE A 52 1.69 -6.91 2.57
CA PHE A 52 2.57 -7.74 1.76
C PHE A 52 2.70 -9.06 2.50
N GLU A 53 1.90 -10.05 2.13
CA GLU A 53 1.90 -11.36 2.77
C GLU A 53 1.67 -12.46 1.75
N LEU A 54 2.15 -13.67 2.05
CA LEU A 54 1.74 -14.88 1.35
C LEU A 54 0.23 -15.01 1.54
N THR A 55 -0.54 -14.67 0.51
CA THR A 55 -1.99 -14.89 0.53
C THR A 55 -2.23 -16.39 0.40
N SER A 56 -2.06 -17.13 1.49
CA SER A 56 -2.63 -18.47 1.62
C SER A 56 -4.15 -18.30 1.59
N LYS A 57 -4.77 -18.57 0.44
CA LYS A 57 -6.19 -18.89 0.42
C LYS A 57 -6.34 -20.19 1.20
N GLN A 58 -7.05 -20.14 2.32
CA GLN A 58 -7.81 -21.29 2.77
C GLN A 58 -9.07 -21.43 1.91
#